data_AF-A0A131YL81-F1
#
_entry.id   AF-A0A131YL81-F1
#
_cell.length_a   1.000
_cell.length_b   1.000
_cell.length_c   1.000
_cell.angle_alpha   90.00
_cell.angle_beta   90.00
_cell.angle_gamma   90.00
#
_symmetry.space_group_name_H-M   'P 1'
#
loop_
_entity.id
_entity.type
_entity.pdbx_description
1 polymer ?
#
loop_
_entity_poly.entity_id
_entity_poly.type
_entity_poly.pdbx_seq_one_letter_code
_entity_poly.pdbx_strand_id
1 'polypeptide(L)'
;MGELGPPGGPMKLDRKVYDAAGVIKMISTFNYLVFISDSENNTVFECTSAKRLYVDPEALSATYLWMFPITGREVLLRIHDGGPPGIVQFEMYKDDLPREAIVYYTNYENCAIIQADIHGEQCILWTNDKVEKAVPRDCVDYFVDSCGVIAPAHSRDLCPDY
;
A
#
# COMPACT_ATOMS: atom_id res chain seq x y z
N MET A 1 8.29 -13.24 14.66
CA MET A 1 7.69 -12.76 13.41
C MET A 1 6.98 -13.95 12.79
N GLY A 2 5.68 -13.83 12.57
CA GLY A 2 4.94 -14.78 11.74
C GLY A 2 5.03 -14.29 10.31
N GLU A 3 5.34 -15.18 9.37
CA GLU A 3 5.32 -14.86 7.94
C GLU A 3 3.89 -14.43 7.55
N LEU A 4 3.76 -13.34 6.78
CA LEU A 4 2.47 -12.95 6.21
C LEU A 4 1.90 -14.09 5.36
N GLY A 5 0.63 -14.42 5.58
CA GLY A 5 -0.09 -15.37 4.73
C GLY A 5 -0.25 -14.89 3.28
N PRO A 6 -0.61 -15.76 2.32
CA PRO A 6 -1.00 -15.32 0.99
C PRO A 6 -2.27 -14.46 1.05
N PRO A 7 -2.50 -13.54 0.10
CA PRO A 7 -3.66 -12.68 0.12
C PRO A 7 -4.90 -13.49 -0.32
N GLY A 8 -6.10 -13.02 0.04
CA GLY A 8 -7.33 -13.81 -0.07
C GLY A 8 -7.87 -14.05 -1.49
N GLY A 9 -7.24 -13.49 -2.52
CA GLY A 9 -7.75 -13.50 -3.88
C GLY A 9 -7.44 -14.75 -4.71
N PRO A 10 -8.08 -14.87 -5.88
CA PRO A 10 -7.88 -16.01 -6.79
C PRO A 10 -6.52 -16.05 -7.48
N MET A 11 -5.78 -14.94 -7.47
CA MET A 11 -4.40 -14.83 -7.96
C MET A 11 -4.21 -15.29 -9.43
N LYS A 12 -5.16 -15.00 -10.33
CA LYS A 12 -5.18 -15.44 -11.73
C LYS A 12 -4.44 -14.52 -12.71
N LEU A 13 -4.26 -13.24 -12.37
CA LEU A 13 -3.57 -12.29 -13.25
C LEU A 13 -2.06 -12.48 -13.20
N ASP A 14 -1.39 -12.26 -14.33
CA ASP A 14 0.07 -12.36 -14.42
C ASP A 14 0.72 -11.32 -13.50
N ARG A 15 1.64 -11.77 -12.64
CA ARG A 15 2.37 -10.90 -11.72
C ARG A 15 3.86 -10.96 -11.99
N LYS A 16 4.49 -9.80 -11.89
CA LYS A 16 5.95 -9.74 -11.76
C LYS A 16 6.31 -10.09 -10.33
N VAL A 17 7.36 -10.88 -10.16
CA VAL A 17 8.04 -10.99 -8.87
C VAL A 17 8.87 -9.73 -8.71
N TYR A 18 8.61 -8.96 -7.65
CA TYR A 18 9.37 -7.76 -7.36
C TYR A 18 10.61 -8.13 -6.57
N ASP A 19 11.78 -7.71 -7.03
CA ASP A 19 13.01 -7.71 -6.25
C ASP A 19 13.16 -6.36 -5.53
N ALA A 20 14.25 -6.20 -4.77
CA ALA A 20 14.55 -4.96 -4.07
C ALA A 20 14.59 -3.74 -5.02
N ALA A 21 15.10 -3.91 -6.25
CA ALA A 21 15.16 -2.85 -7.26
C ALA A 21 13.74 -2.44 -7.74
N GLY A 22 12.84 -3.42 -7.90
CA GLY A 22 11.43 -3.19 -8.19
C GLY A 22 10.73 -2.43 -7.06
N VAL A 23 10.96 -2.83 -5.80
CA VAL A 23 10.39 -2.16 -4.63
C VAL A 23 10.90 -0.73 -4.51
N ILE A 24 12.21 -0.49 -4.62
CA ILE A 24 12.75 0.87 -4.50
C ILE A 24 12.31 1.77 -5.66
N LYS A 25 12.11 1.22 -6.86
CA LYS A 25 11.53 1.95 -7.98
C LYS A 25 10.10 2.40 -7.67
N MET A 26 9.29 1.51 -7.10
CA MET A 26 7.92 1.82 -6.67
C MET A 26 7.94 2.96 -5.64
N ILE A 27 8.71 2.80 -4.56
CA ILE A 27 8.86 3.79 -3.49
C ILE A 27 9.34 5.13 -4.05
N SER A 28 10.32 5.12 -4.95
CA SER A 28 10.90 6.33 -5.58
C SER A 28 9.92 7.04 -6.52
N THR A 29 8.95 6.32 -7.07
CA THR A 29 7.94 6.92 -7.95
C THR A 29 6.81 7.57 -7.16
N PHE A 30 6.36 6.93 -6.08
CA PHE A 30 5.21 7.40 -5.33
C PHE A 30 5.58 8.40 -4.23
N ASN A 31 5.56 9.69 -4.58
CA ASN A 31 5.79 10.78 -3.61
C ASN A 31 4.59 11.05 -2.69
N TYR A 32 3.37 10.86 -3.21
CA TYR A 32 2.14 10.99 -2.45
C TYR A 32 1.22 9.83 -2.82
N LEU A 33 0.70 9.17 -1.80
CA LEU A 33 -0.17 8.02 -1.91
C LEU A 33 -1.44 8.24 -1.10
N VAL A 34 -2.51 7.60 -1.53
CA VAL A 34 -3.82 7.63 -0.88
C VAL A 34 -4.32 6.20 -0.76
N PHE A 35 -4.69 5.83 0.47
CA PHE A 35 -5.29 4.56 0.82
C PHE A 35 -6.73 4.57 0.33
N ILE A 36 -7.04 3.73 -0.67
CA ILE A 36 -8.38 3.72 -1.25
C ILE A 36 -9.27 2.71 -0.54
N SER A 37 -8.79 1.48 -0.37
CA SER A 37 -9.57 0.38 0.17
C SER A 37 -8.66 -0.75 0.60
N ASP A 38 -9.17 -1.66 1.42
CA ASP A 38 -8.48 -2.88 1.84
C ASP A 38 -9.42 -4.10 1.81
N SER A 39 -8.89 -5.25 2.25
CA SER A 39 -9.63 -6.52 2.33
C SER A 39 -10.59 -6.62 3.51
N GLU A 40 -10.56 -5.68 4.44
CA GLU A 40 -11.48 -5.59 5.55
C GLU A 40 -12.68 -4.70 5.21
N ASN A 41 -13.82 -5.00 5.83
CA ASN A 41 -15.02 -4.19 5.65
C ASN A 41 -15.10 -3.11 6.75
N ASN A 42 -14.01 -2.39 6.97
CA ASN A 42 -13.99 -1.23 7.86
C ASN A 42 -13.37 -0.02 7.12
N THR A 43 -13.93 1.16 7.34
CA THR A 43 -13.55 2.37 6.62
C THR A 43 -12.52 3.21 7.38
N VAL A 44 -11.79 2.59 8.33
CA VAL A 44 -10.97 3.33 9.31
C VAL A 44 -9.75 3.97 8.66
N PHE A 45 -9.18 3.31 7.65
CA PHE A 45 -7.97 3.77 6.96
C PHE A 45 -8.23 4.42 5.62
N GLU A 46 -9.47 4.36 5.12
CA GLU A 46 -9.86 4.98 3.86
C GLU A 46 -9.48 6.47 3.87
N CYS A 47 -8.85 6.90 2.76
CA CYS A 47 -8.38 8.27 2.52
C CYS A 47 -7.23 8.72 3.42
N THR A 48 -6.62 7.79 4.16
CA THR A 48 -5.31 8.02 4.75
C THR A 48 -4.34 8.34 3.63
N SER A 49 -3.65 9.47 3.74
CA SER A 49 -2.65 9.88 2.77
C SER A 49 -1.26 9.63 3.31
N ALA A 50 -0.33 9.24 2.45
CA ALA A 50 1.06 9.02 2.78
C ALA A 50 1.94 9.89 1.90
N LYS A 51 2.66 10.85 2.50
CA LYS A 51 3.60 11.72 1.81
C LYS A 51 5.03 11.29 2.09
N ARG A 52 5.80 11.02 1.03
CA ARG A 52 7.22 10.70 1.16
C ARG A 52 7.99 11.93 1.62
N LEU A 53 8.74 11.78 2.71
CA LEU A 53 9.63 12.82 3.25
C LEU A 53 11.06 12.63 2.78
N TYR A 54 11.50 11.37 2.70
CA TYR A 54 12.87 11.01 2.36
C TYR A 54 12.90 9.65 1.64
N VAL A 55 13.88 9.48 0.74
CA VAL A 55 14.20 8.21 0.11
C VAL A 55 15.72 8.10 -0.04
N ASP A 56 16.25 6.94 0.30
CA ASP A 56 17.63 6.55 0.07
C ASP A 56 17.63 5.31 -0.83
N PRO A 57 17.85 5.49 -2.14
CA PRO A 57 17.87 4.38 -3.08
C PRO A 57 19.03 3.41 -2.84
N GLU A 58 20.16 3.86 -2.27
CA GLU A 58 21.32 3.02 -2.02
C GLU A 58 21.10 2.13 -0.80
N ALA A 59 20.53 2.71 0.27
CA ALA A 59 20.15 1.98 1.48
C ALA A 59 18.80 1.26 1.36
N LEU A 60 18.14 1.35 0.19
CA LEU A 60 16.81 0.79 -0.09
C LEU A 60 15.78 1.14 0.99
N SER A 61 15.74 2.42 1.38
CA SER A 61 14.90 2.88 2.48
C SER A 61 14.14 4.16 2.14
N ALA A 62 13.04 4.38 2.84
CA ALA A 62 12.27 5.60 2.73
C ALA A 62 11.56 5.96 4.05
N THR A 63 11.18 7.23 4.17
CA THR A 63 10.32 7.69 5.25
C THR A 63 9.09 8.35 4.65
N TYR A 64 7.92 7.93 5.12
CA TYR A 64 6.63 8.53 4.80
C TYR A 64 6.00 9.16 6.04
N LEU A 65 5.22 10.20 5.83
CA LEU A 65 4.29 10.76 6.80
C LEU A 65 2.88 10.30 6.42
N TRP A 66 2.28 9.46 7.25
CA TRP A 66 0.88 9.07 7.14
C TRP A 66 0.02 10.10 7.85
N MET A 67 -1.01 10.57 7.17
CA MET A 67 -1.95 11.60 7.61
C MET A 67 -3.35 11.00 7.60
N PHE A 68 -3.92 10.82 8.79
CA PHE A 68 -5.21 10.17 8.99
C PHE A 68 -6.32 11.23 9.11
N PRO A 69 -7.16 11.43 8.08
CA PRO A 69 -8.12 12.54 8.05
C PRO A 69 -9.14 12.47 9.19
N ILE A 70 -9.61 11.27 9.52
CA ILE A 70 -10.65 11.05 10.55
C ILE A 70 -10.19 11.51 11.94
N THR A 71 -8.90 11.29 12.27
CA THR A 71 -8.37 11.58 13.61
C THR A 71 -7.50 12.84 13.66
N GLY A 72 -7.13 13.40 12.49
CA GLY A 72 -6.14 14.48 12.38
C GLY A 72 -4.74 14.08 12.84
N ARG A 73 -4.47 12.77 13.02
CA ARG A 73 -3.16 12.29 13.48
C ARG A 73 -2.18 12.17 12.32
N GLU A 74 -0.92 12.37 12.66
CA GLU A 74 0.21 12.15 11.78
C GLU A 74 1.13 11.10 12.39
N VAL A 75 1.57 10.13 11.57
CA VAL A 75 2.47 9.05 11.98
C VAL A 75 3.60 8.94 10.97
N LEU A 76 4.84 8.89 11.47
CA LEU A 76 6.00 8.61 10.62
C LEU A 76 6.13 7.11 10.40
N LEU A 77 6.25 6.70 9.15
CA LEU A 77 6.52 5.34 8.72
C LEU A 77 7.92 5.28 8.14
N ARG A 78 8.79 4.46 8.72
CA ARG A 78 10.09 4.13 8.12
C ARG A 78 9.97 2.81 7.40
N ILE A 79 10.55 2.75 6.22
CA ILE A 79 10.48 1.62 5.31
C ILE A 79 11.90 1.21 4.95
N HIS A 80 12.16 -0.10 4.99
CA HIS A 80 13.41 -0.74 4.65
C HIS A 80 13.15 -1.94 3.74
N ASP A 81 14.14 -2.32 2.93
CA ASP A 81 14.10 -3.58 2.20
C ASP A 81 13.99 -4.77 3.15
N GLY A 82 13.01 -5.64 2.91
CA GLY A 82 12.86 -6.91 3.61
C GLY A 82 13.39 -8.11 2.82
N GLY A 83 13.83 -7.88 1.58
CA GLY A 83 14.32 -8.91 0.67
C GLY A 83 13.25 -9.47 -0.28
N PRO A 84 13.65 -10.30 -1.24
CA PRO A 84 12.72 -10.86 -2.21
C PRO A 84 11.91 -12.05 -1.66
N PRO A 85 10.67 -12.27 -2.15
CA PRO A 85 10.00 -11.50 -3.21
C PRO A 85 9.17 -10.32 -2.64
N GLY A 86 9.55 -9.10 -2.99
CA GLY A 86 8.76 -7.89 -2.74
C GLY A 86 8.49 -7.57 -1.28
N ILE A 87 9.29 -8.10 -0.35
CA ILE A 87 9.12 -7.91 1.09
C ILE A 87 9.69 -6.54 1.45
N VAL A 88 8.91 -5.83 2.25
CA VAL A 88 9.20 -4.52 2.77
C VAL A 88 9.07 -4.59 4.28
N GLN A 89 10.11 -4.20 5.00
CA GLN A 89 10.02 -4.02 6.44
C GLN A 89 9.60 -2.58 6.73
N PHE A 90 8.70 -2.40 7.69
CA PHE A 90 8.29 -1.07 8.10
C PHE A 90 8.14 -0.93 9.61
N GLU A 91 8.38 0.29 10.08
CA GLU A 91 8.28 0.68 11.48
C GLU A 91 7.42 1.95 11.56
N MET A 92 6.37 1.90 12.36
CA MET A 92 5.57 3.08 12.68
C MET A 92 6.15 3.75 13.92
N TYR A 93 6.39 5.05 13.87
CA TYR A 93 6.97 5.78 15.00
C TYR A 93 6.07 5.66 16.23
N LYS A 94 6.63 5.14 17.35
CA LYS A 94 5.97 4.73 18.62
C LYS A 94 5.35 3.32 18.64
N ASP A 95 5.54 2.52 17.59
CA ASP A 95 5.38 1.06 17.61
C ASP A 95 6.79 0.43 17.54
N ASP A 96 7.18 -0.32 18.57
CA ASP A 96 8.54 -0.90 18.67
C ASP A 96 8.66 -2.25 17.94
N LEU A 97 7.58 -2.70 17.29
CA LEU A 97 7.57 -3.96 16.56
C LEU A 97 7.71 -3.71 15.05
N PRO A 98 8.85 -4.10 14.43
CA PRO A 98 8.97 -4.08 12.98
C PRO A 98 7.94 -5.02 12.39
N ARG A 99 7.32 -4.56 11.30
CA ARG A 99 6.27 -5.27 10.58
C ARG A 99 6.68 -5.50 9.15
N GLU A 100 6.00 -6.42 8.49
CA GLU A 100 6.26 -6.76 7.11
C GLU A 100 5.08 -6.34 6.23
N ALA A 101 5.43 -5.96 5.01
CA ALA A 101 4.51 -5.77 3.92
C ALA A 101 5.04 -6.47 2.66
N ILE A 102 4.16 -6.97 1.80
CA ILE A 102 4.50 -7.61 0.54
C ILE A 102 3.82 -6.85 -0.60
N VAL A 103 4.62 -6.47 -1.60
CA VAL A 103 4.10 -5.84 -2.83
C VAL A 103 3.62 -6.91 -3.79
N TYR A 104 2.31 -6.96 -4.05
CA TYR A 104 1.70 -7.91 -4.98
C TYR A 104 1.56 -7.36 -6.40
N TYR A 105 1.34 -6.06 -6.54
CA TYR A 105 1.21 -5.42 -7.84
C TYR A 105 1.61 -3.95 -7.76
N THR A 106 2.24 -3.45 -8.81
CA THR A 106 2.31 -2.02 -9.10
C THR A 106 2.50 -1.82 -10.59
N ASN A 107 1.85 -0.80 -11.15
CA ASN A 107 2.15 -0.34 -12.51
C ASN A 107 3.22 0.75 -12.54
N TYR A 108 3.83 1.08 -11.39
CA TYR A 108 4.81 2.15 -11.20
C TYR A 108 4.33 3.55 -11.60
N GLU A 109 3.04 3.75 -11.84
CA GLU A 109 2.52 5.03 -12.28
C GLU A 109 1.40 5.48 -11.37
N ASN A 110 0.42 4.60 -11.14
CA ASN A 110 -0.87 4.95 -10.57
C ASN A 110 -1.18 4.26 -9.24
N CYS A 111 -0.72 3.02 -9.04
CA CYS A 111 -1.12 2.26 -7.86
C CYS A 111 -0.12 1.20 -7.42
N ALA A 112 -0.33 0.72 -6.20
CA ALA A 112 0.29 -0.47 -5.65
C ALA A 112 -0.73 -1.28 -4.83
N ILE A 113 -0.67 -2.60 -4.94
CA ILE A 113 -1.38 -3.55 -4.07
C ILE A 113 -0.39 -4.12 -3.09
N ILE A 114 -0.62 -3.88 -1.81
CA ILE A 114 0.31 -4.22 -0.73
C ILE A 114 -0.45 -5.00 0.32
N GLN A 115 0.06 -6.16 0.72
CA GLN A 115 -0.39 -6.83 1.93
C GLN A 115 0.48 -6.37 3.09
N ALA A 116 -0.10 -5.95 4.20
CA ALA A 116 0.66 -5.51 5.36
C ALA A 116 -0.05 -5.94 6.65
N ASP A 117 0.72 -6.20 7.71
CA ASP A 117 0.15 -6.38 9.04
C ASP A 117 -0.08 -5.01 9.71
N ILE A 118 -1.25 -4.41 9.49
CA ILE A 118 -1.62 -3.13 10.09
C ILE A 118 -2.95 -3.36 10.83
N HIS A 119 -2.84 -3.71 12.11
CA HIS A 119 -3.98 -4.19 12.92
C HIS A 119 -4.58 -5.53 12.45
N GLY A 120 -3.75 -6.42 11.89
CA GLY A 120 -4.17 -7.63 11.21
C GLY A 120 -3.63 -7.63 9.78
N GLU A 121 -3.64 -8.80 9.15
CA GLU A 121 -3.22 -8.92 7.76
C GLU A 121 -4.26 -8.27 6.84
N GLN A 122 -3.88 -7.15 6.22
CA GLN A 122 -4.73 -6.41 5.30
C GLN A 122 -4.10 -6.38 3.92
N CYS A 123 -4.90 -6.63 2.88
CA CYS A 123 -4.52 -6.46 1.49
C CYS A 123 -5.09 -5.13 0.98
N ILE A 124 -4.20 -4.20 0.63
CA ILE A 124 -4.50 -2.76 0.53
C ILE A 124 -4.27 -2.28 -0.90
N LEU A 125 -5.18 -1.44 -1.41
CA LEU A 125 -5.01 -0.65 -2.63
C LEU A 125 -4.56 0.77 -2.30
N TRP A 126 -3.30 1.07 -2.65
CA TRP A 126 -2.75 2.41 -2.66
C TRP A 126 -2.79 3.00 -4.06
N THR A 127 -3.08 4.29 -4.16
CA THR A 127 -3.02 5.04 -5.42
C THR A 127 -2.24 6.34 -5.27
N ASN A 128 -1.74 6.91 -6.35
CA ASN A 128 -1.27 8.29 -6.31
C ASN A 128 -2.46 9.26 -6.18
N ASP A 129 -2.19 10.49 -5.72
CA ASP A 129 -3.18 11.56 -5.54
C ASP A 129 -3.92 11.94 -6.83
N LYS A 130 -3.27 11.80 -7.99
CA LYS A 130 -3.86 12.20 -9.28
C LYS A 130 -5.02 11.31 -9.72
N VAL A 131 -5.10 10.08 -9.21
CA VAL A 131 -6.07 9.08 -9.67
C VAL A 131 -6.99 8.55 -8.57
N GLU A 132 -6.91 9.07 -7.34
CA GLU A 132 -7.75 8.64 -6.22
C GLU A 132 -9.26 8.66 -6.56
N LYS A 133 -9.70 9.68 -7.30
CA LYS A 133 -11.11 9.89 -7.70
C LYS A 133 -11.53 9.10 -8.95
N ALA A 134 -10.59 8.42 -9.58
CA ALA A 134 -10.81 7.67 -10.82
C ALA A 134 -9.74 6.58 -10.94
N VAL A 135 -9.76 5.63 -10.01
CA VAL A 135 -8.74 4.58 -9.93
C VAL A 135 -8.72 3.79 -11.25
N PRO A 136 -7.55 3.63 -11.90
CA PRO A 136 -7.44 2.91 -13.16
C PRO A 136 -7.94 1.48 -13.06
N ARG A 137 -8.53 0.99 -14.15
CA ARG A 137 -9.17 -0.33 -14.17
C ARG A 137 -8.20 -1.46 -13.87
N ASP A 138 -6.96 -1.39 -14.35
CA ASP A 138 -5.92 -2.38 -14.05
C ASP A 138 -5.65 -2.47 -12.54
N CYS A 139 -5.57 -1.33 -11.85
CA CYS A 139 -5.40 -1.30 -10.40
C CYS A 139 -6.56 -2.00 -9.67
N VAL A 140 -7.79 -1.77 -10.10
CA VAL A 140 -8.99 -2.42 -9.53
C VAL A 140 -8.99 -3.92 -9.83
N ASP A 141 -8.68 -4.32 -11.07
CA ASP A 141 -8.67 -5.73 -11.47
C ASP A 141 -7.61 -6.51 -10.68
N TYR A 142 -6.40 -5.95 -10.50
CA TYR A 142 -5.37 -6.57 -9.66
C TYR A 142 -5.71 -6.55 -8.17
N PHE A 143 -6.43 -5.54 -7.68
CA PHE A 143 -6.90 -5.50 -6.29
C PHE A 143 -7.90 -6.63 -6.02
N VAL A 144 -8.92 -6.80 -6.87
CA VAL A 144 -9.89 -7.89 -6.79
C VAL A 144 -9.21 -9.26 -6.90
N ASP A 145 -8.30 -9.40 -7.88
CA ASP A 145 -7.61 -10.67 -8.12
C ASP A 145 -6.64 -11.04 -6.99
N SER A 146 -5.99 -10.06 -6.36
CA SER A 146 -5.03 -10.30 -5.28
C SER A 146 -5.71 -10.45 -3.93
N CYS A 147 -6.66 -9.56 -3.61
CA CYS A 147 -7.26 -9.48 -2.28
C CYS A 147 -8.56 -10.30 -2.14
N GLY A 148 -9.20 -10.72 -3.24
CA GLY A 148 -10.43 -11.52 -3.20
C GLY A 148 -11.67 -10.72 -2.78
N VAL A 149 -11.61 -9.41 -2.92
CA VAL A 149 -12.67 -8.47 -2.56
C VAL A 149 -13.62 -8.21 -3.73
N ILE A 150 -14.78 -7.62 -3.41
CA ILE A 150 -15.65 -7.04 -4.44
C ILE A 150 -15.11 -5.66 -4.78
N ALA A 151 -14.94 -5.36 -6.08
CA ALA A 151 -14.52 -4.03 -6.52
C ALA A 151 -15.46 -2.95 -5.94
N PRO A 152 -14.92 -1.85 -5.41
CA PRO A 152 -15.74 -0.69 -5.06
C PRO A 152 -16.48 -0.20 -6.31
N ALA A 153 -17.77 0.10 -6.17
CA ALA A 153 -18.58 0.57 -7.31
C ALA A 153 -18.01 1.86 -7.93
N HIS A 154 -17.59 2.81 -7.07
CA HIS A 154 -16.86 4.01 -7.48
C HIS A 154 -15.83 4.42 -6.41
N SER A 155 -14.60 4.74 -6.81
CA SER A 155 -13.56 5.16 -5.85
C SER A 155 -13.86 6.49 -5.16
N ARG A 156 -14.69 7.35 -5.78
CA ARG A 156 -15.19 8.60 -5.19
C ARG A 156 -16.10 8.39 -3.99
N ASP A 157 -16.74 7.24 -3.91
CA ASP A 157 -17.64 6.93 -2.78
C ASP A 157 -16.84 6.58 -1.52
N LEU A 158 -15.56 6.20 -1.68
CA LEU A 158 -14.65 5.86 -0.59
C LEU A 158 -13.92 7.10 -0.06
N CYS A 159 -13.52 8.02 -0.95
CA CYS A 159 -12.89 9.30 -0.59
C CYS A 159 -13.70 10.52 -1.03
N PRO A 160 -14.71 10.92 -0.23
CA PRO A 160 -15.46 12.14 -0.49
C PRO A 160 -14.61 13.40 -0.25
N ASP A 161 -14.86 14.43 -1.05
CA ASP A 161 -14.29 15.77 -0.85
C ASP A 161 -14.83 16.36 0.47
N TYR A 162 -13.92 16.65 1.41
CA TYR A 162 -14.21 17.42 2.63
C TYR A 162 -13.85 18.90 2.46
#